data_AF-A0A016TVX7-F1
#
_entry.id   AF-A0A016TVX7-F1
#
_cell.length_a   1.000
_cell.length_b   1.000
_cell.length_c   1.000
_cell.angle_alpha   90.00
_cell.angle_beta   90.00
_cell.angle_gamma   90.00
#
_symmetry.space_group_name_H-M   'P 1'
#
loop_
_entity.id
_entity.type
_entity.pdbx_description
1 polymer ?
#
loop_
_entity_poly.entity_id
_entity_poly.type
_entity_poly.pdbx_seq_one_letter_code
_entity_poly.pdbx_strand_id
1 'polypeptide(L)'
;MFTVLRRFSILMTMVLEYYILGVNASRAVRISVCLMIAGSIIAALFDLTFDLWGYTLIGLNDICTAALGVYTKQKLEAKELGKYGLMFYNSLFMLVPTLLLITYTGDTDQATSFMLSENMTSSAWICFFVSCICGFVLNYSLVLCTHFNSALTTTCVGPIKNLFVTYVGMFSSGDYVFQWTNFIGINVSVMGSILYTYVTFRTKSLSQRLVTVAPASKIEKQPLI
;
A
#
# COMPACT_ATOMS: atom_id res chain seq x y z
N MET A 1 -14.63 9.98 3.64
CA MET A 1 -13.57 10.57 4.50
C MET A 1 -12.29 9.70 4.68
N PHE A 2 -12.38 8.47 5.23
CA PHE A 2 -11.22 7.59 5.52
C PHE A 2 -10.30 7.29 4.31
N THR A 3 -10.86 7.16 3.11
CA THR A 3 -10.14 6.85 1.88
C THR A 3 -9.20 7.96 1.41
N VAL A 4 -9.42 9.21 1.82
CA VAL A 4 -8.64 10.37 1.40
C VAL A 4 -7.35 10.49 2.20
N LEU A 5 -7.43 10.31 3.51
CA LEU A 5 -6.28 10.32 4.40
C LEU A 5 -5.34 9.17 4.07
N ARG A 6 -5.88 7.97 3.81
CA ARG A 6 -5.08 6.82 3.34
C ARG A 6 -4.27 7.08 2.06
N ARG A 7 -4.65 8.05 1.24
CA ARG A 7 -3.87 8.44 0.05
C ARG A 7 -2.69 9.36 0.40
N PHE A 8 -2.68 10.02 1.56
CA PHE A 8 -1.49 10.70 2.08
C PHE A 8 -0.37 9.71 2.45
N SER A 9 -0.70 8.45 2.77
CA SER A 9 0.30 7.39 2.96
C SER A 9 1.26 7.28 1.77
N ILE A 10 0.80 7.54 0.53
CA ILE A 10 1.63 7.52 -0.69
C ILE A 10 2.74 8.58 -0.64
N LEU A 11 2.41 9.78 -0.17
CA LEU A 11 3.39 10.85 0.00
C LEU A 11 4.38 10.49 1.11
N MET A 12 3.87 9.97 2.23
CA MET A 12 4.72 9.56 3.34
C MET A 12 5.70 8.46 2.91
N THR A 13 5.24 7.45 2.16
CA THR A 13 6.11 6.43 1.58
C THR A 13 7.17 7.03 0.65
N MET A 14 6.82 7.99 -0.20
CA MET A 14 7.78 8.65 -1.09
C MET A 14 8.88 9.37 -0.31
N VAL A 15 8.52 10.10 0.75
CA VAL A 15 9.47 10.81 1.62
C VAL A 15 10.36 9.81 2.37
N LEU A 16 9.77 8.73 2.89
CA LEU A 16 10.48 7.73 3.65
C LEU A 16 11.43 6.89 2.77
N GLU A 17 11.05 6.58 1.54
CA GLU A 17 11.90 5.91 0.56
C GLU A 17 13.11 6.77 0.18
N TYR A 18 12.95 8.10 0.13
CA TYR A 18 14.08 9.01 -0.05
C TYR A 18 15.05 8.98 1.15
N TYR A 19 14.54 9.03 2.38
CA TYR A 19 15.39 9.06 3.59
C TYR A 19 16.05 7.71 3.91
N ILE A 20 15.34 6.59 3.76
CA ILE A 20 15.82 5.26 4.17
C ILE A 20 16.58 4.55 3.04
N LEU A 21 16.05 4.58 1.81
CA LEU A 21 16.67 3.90 0.66
C LEU A 21 17.57 4.84 -0.17
N GLY A 22 17.53 6.15 0.05
CA GLY A 22 18.32 7.11 -0.72
C GLY A 22 17.84 7.28 -2.18
N VAL A 23 16.64 6.79 -2.52
CA VAL A 23 16.14 6.81 -3.91
C VAL A 23 15.52 8.17 -4.21
N ASN A 24 16.07 8.84 -5.22
CA ASN A 24 15.56 10.12 -5.69
C ASN A 24 14.39 9.95 -6.66
N ALA A 25 13.18 10.31 -6.22
CA ALA A 25 12.02 10.37 -7.11
C ALA A 25 12.19 11.47 -8.18
N SER A 26 11.96 11.11 -9.45
CA SER A 26 12.03 12.04 -10.58
C SER A 26 10.93 13.12 -10.49
N ARG A 27 11.14 14.27 -11.15
CA ARG A 27 10.14 15.37 -11.15
C ARG A 27 8.76 14.91 -11.64
N ALA A 28 8.73 14.03 -12.64
CA ALA A 28 7.49 13.47 -13.17
C ALA A 28 6.76 12.56 -12.17
N VAL A 29 7.50 11.80 -11.34
CA VAL A 29 6.92 11.00 -10.25
C VAL A 29 6.31 11.92 -9.18
N ARG A 30 7.00 12.99 -8.77
CA ARG A 30 6.49 13.94 -7.77
C ARG A 30 5.19 14.59 -8.24
N ILE A 31 5.13 15.03 -9.50
CA ILE A 31 3.92 15.61 -10.11
C ILE A 31 2.76 14.61 -10.07
N SER A 32 3.03 13.33 -10.38
CA SER A 32 1.99 12.29 -10.35
C SER A 32 1.46 12.05 -8.94
N VAL A 33 2.34 12.00 -7.92
CA VAL A 33 1.95 11.87 -6.51
C VAL A 33 1.14 13.10 -6.04
N CYS A 34 1.56 14.32 -6.40
CA CYS A 34 0.79 15.53 -6.11
C CYS A 34 -0.61 15.48 -6.73
N LEU A 35 -0.74 14.98 -7.97
CA LEU A 35 -2.04 14.82 -8.63
C LEU A 35 -2.93 13.79 -7.92
N MET A 36 -2.35 12.70 -7.41
CA MET A 36 -3.08 11.69 -6.63
C MET A 36 -3.67 12.28 -5.35
N ILE A 37 -2.91 13.13 -4.65
CA ILE A 37 -3.35 13.80 -3.41
C ILE A 37 -4.36 14.91 -3.71
N ALA A 38 -4.16 15.67 -4.80
CA ALA A 38 -5.13 16.69 -5.21
C ALA A 38 -6.51 16.05 -5.48
N GLY A 39 -6.54 14.93 -6.20
CA GLY A 39 -7.77 14.18 -6.43
C GLY A 39 -8.41 13.65 -5.13
N SER A 40 -7.61 13.21 -4.16
CA SER A 40 -8.14 12.77 -2.86
C SER A 40 -8.73 13.93 -2.05
N ILE A 41 -8.07 15.09 -2.02
CA ILE A 41 -8.59 16.29 -1.35
C ILE A 41 -9.94 16.71 -1.97
N ILE A 42 -10.02 16.76 -3.30
CA ILE A 42 -11.27 17.09 -4.00
C ILE A 42 -12.42 16.14 -3.63
N ALA A 43 -12.12 14.85 -3.45
CA ALA A 43 -13.12 13.87 -3.03
C ALA A 43 -13.60 14.09 -1.58
N ALA A 44 -12.78 14.66 -0.69
CA ALA A 44 -13.11 14.89 0.73
C ALA A 44 -13.77 16.24 1.04
N LEU A 45 -13.65 17.25 0.16
CA LEU A 45 -14.06 18.63 0.46
C LEU A 45 -15.51 18.77 0.97
N PHE A 46 -16.41 17.87 0.55
CA PHE A 46 -17.84 17.94 0.84
C PHE A 46 -18.35 16.79 1.73
N ASP A 47 -17.44 15.98 2.30
CA ASP A 47 -17.75 14.77 3.11
C ASP A 47 -17.18 14.91 4.54
N LEU A 48 -17.07 16.15 5.02
CA LEU A 48 -16.27 16.51 6.20
C LEU A 48 -17.09 16.44 7.49
N THR A 49 -17.27 15.24 8.05
CA THR A 49 -17.59 15.09 9.48
C THR A 49 -16.31 15.30 10.26
N PHE A 50 -16.02 16.54 10.68
CA PHE A 50 -14.74 16.88 11.29
C PHE A 50 -14.59 16.25 12.69
N ASP A 51 -13.90 15.11 12.78
CA ASP A 51 -13.45 14.50 14.02
C ASP A 51 -11.92 14.47 14.09
N LEU A 52 -11.37 15.35 14.92
CA LEU A 52 -9.92 15.50 15.09
C LEU A 52 -9.27 14.21 15.59
N TRP A 53 -9.93 13.48 16.47
CA TRP A 53 -9.38 12.25 17.06
C TRP A 53 -9.24 11.16 16.00
N GLY A 54 -10.31 10.87 15.24
CA GLY A 54 -10.27 9.94 14.12
C GLY A 54 -9.21 10.30 13.08
N TYR A 55 -9.04 11.58 12.76
CA TYR A 55 -8.01 12.02 11.82
C TYR A 55 -6.58 11.77 12.29
N THR A 56 -6.28 12.03 13.57
CA THR A 56 -4.95 11.75 14.12
C THR A 56 -4.61 10.26 14.09
N LEU A 57 -5.57 9.39 14.40
CA LEU A 57 -5.40 7.94 14.35
C LEU A 57 -5.17 7.43 12.92
N ILE A 58 -5.89 7.97 11.93
CA ILE A 58 -5.68 7.59 10.53
C ILE A 58 -4.30 8.05 10.05
N GLY A 59 -3.89 9.27 10.39
CA GLY A 59 -2.55 9.77 10.07
C GLY A 59 -1.44 8.91 10.66
N LEU A 60 -1.58 8.48 11.92
CA LEU A 60 -0.65 7.55 12.56
C LEU A 60 -0.61 6.20 11.82
N ASN A 61 -1.78 5.65 11.48
CA ASN A 61 -1.88 4.39 10.73
C ASN A 61 -1.15 4.48 9.38
N ASP A 62 -1.28 5.60 8.69
CA ASP A 62 -0.66 5.82 7.38
C ASP A 62 0.87 5.93 7.47
N ILE A 63 1.40 6.55 8.53
CA ILE A 63 2.84 6.61 8.82
C ILE A 63 3.37 5.21 9.11
N CYS A 64 2.72 4.46 10.00
CA CYS A 64 3.10 3.07 10.31
C CYS A 64 3.07 2.18 9.05
N THR A 65 2.06 2.35 8.20
CA THR A 65 1.92 1.59 6.95
C THR A 65 3.04 1.93 5.96
N ALA A 66 3.34 3.22 5.80
CA ALA A 66 4.45 3.68 4.96
C ALA A 66 5.80 3.13 5.46
N ALA A 67 6.03 3.21 6.77
CA ALA A 67 7.23 2.66 7.41
C ALA A 67 7.36 1.16 7.17
N LEU A 68 6.31 0.37 7.41
CA LEU A 68 6.32 -1.07 7.16
C LEU A 68 6.66 -1.39 5.70
N GLY A 69 6.09 -0.66 4.73
CA GLY A 69 6.37 -0.84 3.31
C GLY A 69 7.83 -0.58 2.94
N VAL A 70 8.41 0.52 3.43
CA VAL A 70 9.80 0.91 3.14
C VAL A 70 10.80 -0.02 3.82
N TYR A 71 10.61 -0.34 5.11
CA TYR A 71 11.47 -1.28 5.83
C TYR A 71 11.43 -2.69 5.24
N THR A 72 10.24 -3.15 4.82
CA THR A 72 10.10 -4.42 4.09
C THR A 72 10.95 -4.42 2.84
N LYS A 73 10.93 -3.33 2.06
CA LYS A 73 11.76 -3.20 0.86
C LYS A 73 13.27 -3.19 1.18
N GLN A 74 13.68 -2.41 2.18
CA GLN A 74 15.08 -2.33 2.61
C GLN A 74 15.65 -3.70 3.01
N LYS A 75 14.90 -4.45 3.83
CA LYS A 75 15.32 -5.79 4.29
C LYS A 75 15.37 -6.81 3.16
N LEU A 76 14.55 -6.63 2.14
CA LEU A 76 14.50 -7.49 0.97
C LEU A 76 15.67 -7.22 0.00
N GLU A 77 16.10 -5.96 -0.14
CA GLU A 77 17.28 -5.57 -0.92
C GLU A 77 18.60 -5.97 -0.26
N ALA A 78 18.66 -5.91 1.08
CA ALA A 78 19.82 -6.35 1.85
C ALA A 78 20.11 -7.87 1.73
N LYS A 79 19.19 -8.66 1.13
CA LYS A 79 19.24 -10.13 1.00
C LYS A 79 19.47 -10.92 2.31
N GLU A 80 19.46 -10.26 3.47
CA GLU A 80 19.72 -10.89 4.78
C GLU A 80 18.63 -11.90 5.16
N LEU A 81 17.38 -11.60 4.82
CA LEU A 81 16.23 -12.50 5.02
C LEU A 81 15.60 -12.74 3.65
N GLY A 82 15.69 -13.96 3.11
CA GLY A 82 14.96 -14.34 1.91
C GLY A 82 13.44 -14.05 2.03
N LYS A 83 12.73 -13.93 0.89
CA LYS A 83 11.30 -13.55 0.81
C LYS A 83 10.40 -14.27 1.83
N TYR A 84 10.60 -15.57 1.98
CA TYR A 84 9.81 -16.42 2.88
C TYR A 84 10.18 -16.21 4.36
N GLY A 85 11.45 -15.96 4.67
CA GLY A 85 11.90 -15.64 6.01
C GLY A 85 11.33 -14.32 6.49
N LEU A 86 11.34 -13.29 5.65
CA LEU A 86 10.78 -11.98 5.98
C LEU A 86 9.27 -12.05 6.30
N MET A 87 8.50 -12.80 5.51
CA MET A 87 7.08 -13.03 5.82
C MET A 87 6.87 -13.80 7.12
N PHE A 88 7.66 -14.84 7.34
CA PHE A 88 7.54 -15.66 8.54
C PHE A 88 7.81 -14.82 9.80
N TYR A 89 8.90 -14.05 9.81
CA TYR A 89 9.21 -13.18 10.94
C TYR A 89 8.18 -12.05 11.10
N ASN A 90 7.71 -11.44 10.01
CA ASN A 90 6.67 -10.41 10.09
C ASN A 90 5.40 -10.94 10.76
N SER A 91 4.93 -12.14 10.36
CA SER A 91 3.76 -12.77 10.97
C SER A 91 3.99 -13.24 12.40
N LEU A 92 5.16 -13.81 12.69
CA LEU A 92 5.51 -14.31 14.04
C LEU A 92 5.62 -13.16 15.05
N PHE A 93 6.28 -12.07 14.69
CA PHE A 93 6.42 -10.91 15.56
C PHE A 93 5.11 -10.13 15.71
N MET A 94 4.22 -10.13 14.69
CA MET A 94 2.89 -9.53 14.84
C MET A 94 1.96 -10.30 15.78
N LEU A 95 2.20 -11.60 15.99
CA LEU A 95 1.33 -12.43 16.83
C LEU A 95 1.34 -11.98 18.30
N VAL A 96 2.50 -11.60 18.83
CA VAL A 96 2.65 -11.21 20.25
C VAL A 96 1.91 -9.90 20.58
N PRO A 97 2.12 -8.78 19.86
CA PRO A 97 1.36 -7.55 20.07
C PRO A 97 -0.15 -7.73 19.86
N THR A 98 -0.52 -8.56 18.88
CA THR A 98 -1.94 -8.82 18.57
C THR A 98 -2.62 -9.56 19.72
N LEU A 99 -1.99 -10.60 20.28
CA LEU A 99 -2.53 -11.30 21.45
C LEU A 99 -2.67 -10.38 22.67
N LEU A 100 -1.66 -9.55 22.95
CA LEU A 100 -1.72 -8.59 24.06
C LEU A 100 -2.86 -7.59 23.87
N LEU A 101 -3.06 -7.07 22.66
CA LEU A 101 -4.16 -6.16 22.33
C LEU A 101 -5.54 -6.80 22.51
N ILE A 102 -5.70 -8.04 22.05
CA ILE A 102 -6.97 -8.76 22.18
C ILE A 102 -7.29 -9.00 23.66
N THR A 103 -6.31 -9.41 24.46
CA THR A 103 -6.51 -9.58 25.92
C THR A 103 -6.82 -8.28 26.65
N TYR A 104 -6.27 -7.16 26.19
CA TYR A 104 -6.53 -5.84 26.78
C TYR A 104 -7.91 -5.29 26.41
N THR A 105 -8.35 -5.52 25.17
CA THR A 105 -9.64 -5.03 24.66
C THR A 105 -10.82 -5.86 25.20
N GLY A 106 -10.57 -7.10 25.64
CA GLY A 106 -11.60 -7.99 26.18
C GLY A 106 -12.42 -8.72 25.10
N ASP A 107 -12.10 -8.50 23.82
CA ASP A 107 -12.76 -9.15 22.67
C ASP A 107 -12.60 -10.68 22.69
N THR A 108 -11.62 -11.22 23.42
CA THR A 108 -11.42 -12.65 23.63
C THR A 108 -12.65 -13.35 24.22
N ASP A 109 -13.32 -12.71 25.18
CA ASP A 109 -14.46 -13.32 25.88
C ASP A 109 -15.72 -13.27 25.00
N GLN A 110 -15.87 -12.20 24.20
CA GLN A 110 -16.96 -12.07 23.25
C GLN A 110 -16.79 -13.02 22.04
N ALA A 111 -15.56 -13.19 21.55
CA ALA A 111 -15.27 -14.12 20.46
C ALA A 111 -15.46 -15.59 20.89
N THR A 112 -15.01 -15.96 22.10
CA THR A 112 -15.14 -17.33 22.62
C THR A 112 -16.60 -17.69 22.92
N SER A 113 -17.38 -16.78 23.51
CA SER A 113 -18.82 -16.99 23.73
C SER A 113 -19.60 -17.11 22.41
N PHE A 114 -19.22 -16.38 21.37
CA PHE A 114 -19.80 -16.51 20.04
C PHE A 114 -19.40 -17.82 19.34
N MET A 115 -18.15 -18.29 19.52
CA MET A 115 -17.67 -19.57 18.98
C MET A 115 -18.28 -20.79 19.67
N LEU A 116 -18.59 -20.70 20.97
CA LEU A 116 -19.27 -21.75 21.74
C LEU A 116 -20.80 -21.74 21.58
N SER A 117 -21.38 -20.62 21.14
CA SER A 117 -22.82 -20.50 20.92
C SER A 117 -23.26 -21.34 19.72
N GLU A 118 -24.42 -21.99 19.82
CA GLU A 118 -25.09 -22.69 18.69
C GLU A 118 -25.43 -21.77 17.50
N ASN A 119 -25.22 -20.45 17.62
CA ASN A 119 -25.40 -19.48 16.55
C ASN A 119 -24.31 -19.54 15.46
N MET A 120 -23.22 -20.30 15.66
CA MET A 120 -22.20 -20.49 14.63
C MET A 120 -22.59 -21.53 13.58
N THR A 121 -23.27 -21.07 12.54
CA THR A 121 -23.65 -21.90 11.38
C THR A 121 -22.40 -22.41 10.63
N SER A 122 -22.48 -23.61 10.04
CA SER A 122 -21.38 -24.19 9.23
C SER A 122 -20.91 -23.27 8.09
N SER A 123 -21.78 -22.43 7.54
CA SER A 123 -21.44 -21.43 6.53
C SER A 123 -20.50 -20.35 7.05
N ALA A 124 -20.64 -19.92 8.32
CA ALA A 124 -19.79 -18.90 8.92
C ALA A 124 -18.34 -19.41 9.09
N TRP A 125 -18.18 -20.67 9.47
CA TRP A 125 -16.88 -21.33 9.52
C TRP A 125 -16.20 -21.38 8.15
N ILE A 126 -16.94 -21.74 7.10
CA ILE A 126 -16.39 -21.75 5.73
C ILE A 126 -15.96 -20.35 5.31
N CYS A 127 -16.79 -19.33 5.53
CA CYS A 127 -16.44 -17.94 5.24
C CYS A 127 -15.20 -17.48 6.03
N PHE A 128 -15.06 -17.88 7.29
CA PHE A 128 -13.89 -17.59 8.12
C PHE A 128 -12.62 -18.21 7.54
N PHE A 129 -12.64 -19.51 7.20
CA PHE A 129 -11.49 -20.18 6.58
C PHE A 129 -11.11 -19.55 5.24
N VAL A 130 -12.10 -19.24 4.39
CA VAL A 130 -11.86 -18.57 3.10
C VAL A 130 -11.23 -17.19 3.33
N SER A 131 -11.71 -16.42 4.30
CA SER A 131 -11.13 -15.11 4.65
C SER A 131 -9.66 -15.23 5.08
N CYS A 132 -9.32 -16.22 5.91
CA CYS A 132 -7.94 -16.49 6.32
C CYS A 132 -7.02 -16.80 5.13
N ILE A 133 -7.48 -17.65 4.19
CA ILE A 133 -6.73 -17.96 2.97
C ILE A 133 -6.54 -16.70 2.12
N CYS A 134 -7.59 -15.92 1.89
CA CYS A 134 -7.52 -14.66 1.15
C CYS A 134 -6.56 -13.65 1.80
N GLY A 135 -6.56 -13.54 3.13
CA GLY A 135 -5.65 -12.68 3.88
C GLY A 135 -4.18 -13.08 3.69
N PHE A 136 -3.88 -14.39 3.75
CA PHE A 136 -2.55 -14.90 3.47
C PHE A 136 -2.11 -14.61 2.03
N VAL A 137 -2.97 -14.88 1.04
CA VAL A 137 -2.70 -14.61 -0.39
C VAL A 137 -2.44 -13.12 -0.60
N LEU A 138 -3.23 -12.24 0.01
CA LEU A 138 -3.06 -10.79 -0.10
C LEU A 138 -1.72 -10.32 0.46
N ASN A 139 -1.33 -10.79 1.65
CA ASN A 139 -0.03 -10.46 2.25
C ASN A 139 1.12 -11.00 1.38
N TYR A 140 0.99 -12.23 0.88
CA TYR A 140 1.96 -12.84 -0.02
C TYR A 140 2.17 -12.01 -1.29
N SER A 141 1.07 -11.63 -1.96
CA SER A 141 1.10 -10.81 -3.17
C SER A 141 1.70 -9.42 -2.93
N LEU A 142 1.45 -8.80 -1.77
CA LEU A 142 2.02 -7.48 -1.44
C LEU A 142 3.54 -7.52 -1.33
N VAL A 143 4.10 -8.46 -0.56
CA VAL A 143 5.56 -8.59 -0.43
C VAL A 143 6.18 -9.02 -1.77
N LEU A 144 5.52 -9.88 -2.53
CA LEU A 144 6.00 -10.27 -3.87
C LEU A 144 6.03 -9.08 -4.83
N CYS A 145 5.02 -8.21 -4.78
CA CYS A 145 4.99 -6.96 -5.55
C CYS A 145 6.15 -6.04 -5.14
N THR A 146 6.37 -5.85 -3.84
CA THR A 146 7.49 -5.07 -3.30
C THR A 146 8.86 -5.70 -3.60
N HIS A 147 8.93 -7.01 -3.81
CA HIS A 147 10.15 -7.67 -4.26
C HIS A 147 10.55 -7.21 -5.66
N PHE A 148 9.64 -7.40 -6.62
CA PHE A 148 9.92 -7.11 -8.04
C PHE A 148 9.83 -5.61 -8.37
N ASN A 149 9.22 -4.80 -7.52
CA ASN A 149 9.00 -3.39 -7.73
C ASN A 149 9.52 -2.52 -6.58
N SER A 150 9.50 -1.19 -6.71
CA SER A 150 9.83 -0.29 -5.59
C SER A 150 8.63 -0.18 -4.63
N ALA A 151 8.90 0.17 -3.35
CA ALA A 151 7.89 0.35 -2.32
C ALA A 151 6.84 1.41 -2.71
N LEU A 152 7.27 2.50 -3.36
CA LEU A 152 6.38 3.52 -3.91
C LEU A 152 5.39 2.93 -4.91
N THR A 153 5.83 2.03 -5.78
CA THR A 153 4.94 1.47 -6.81
C THR A 153 3.93 0.49 -6.22
N THR A 154 4.32 -0.33 -5.24
CA THR A 154 3.35 -1.16 -4.49
C THR A 154 2.31 -0.29 -3.80
N THR A 155 2.73 0.84 -3.22
CA THR A 155 1.83 1.79 -2.56
C THR A 155 0.88 2.46 -3.56
N CYS A 156 1.32 2.73 -4.79
CA CYS A 156 0.47 3.27 -5.87
C CYS A 156 -0.56 2.27 -6.43
N VAL A 157 -0.34 0.95 -6.30
CA VAL A 157 -1.37 -0.07 -6.64
C VAL A 157 -2.54 -0.03 -5.64
N GLY A 158 -2.28 0.39 -4.39
CA GLY A 158 -3.30 0.53 -3.35
C GLY A 158 -4.51 1.40 -3.76
N PRO A 159 -4.30 2.64 -4.27
CA PRO A 159 -5.36 3.48 -4.82
C PRO A 159 -6.17 2.84 -5.95
N ILE A 160 -5.51 2.11 -6.86
CA ILE A 160 -6.17 1.43 -7.98
C ILE A 160 -7.05 0.30 -7.46
N LYS A 161 -6.54 -0.52 -6.54
CA LYS A 161 -7.32 -1.56 -5.85
C LYS A 161 -8.52 -0.96 -5.12
N ASN A 162 -8.32 0.12 -4.38
CA ASN A 162 -9.38 0.78 -3.63
C ASN A 162 -10.46 1.36 -4.55
N LEU A 163 -10.10 1.85 -5.75
CA LEU A 163 -11.08 2.24 -6.77
C LEU A 163 -11.93 1.04 -7.19
N PHE A 164 -11.32 -0.11 -7.48
CA PHE A 164 -12.05 -1.28 -7.93
C PHE A 164 -13.05 -1.75 -6.88
N VAL A 165 -12.60 -1.83 -5.61
CA VAL A 165 -13.46 -2.15 -4.47
C VAL A 165 -14.58 -1.13 -4.31
N THR A 166 -14.32 0.16 -4.53
CA THR A 166 -15.34 1.21 -4.43
C THR A 166 -16.41 1.06 -5.52
N TYR A 167 -16.04 0.84 -6.78
CA TYR A 167 -17.01 0.64 -7.86
C TYR A 167 -17.82 -0.64 -7.71
N VAL A 168 -17.16 -1.74 -7.29
CA VAL A 168 -17.87 -2.99 -7.00
C VAL A 168 -18.83 -2.81 -5.82
N GLY A 169 -18.41 -2.08 -4.77
CA GLY A 169 -19.27 -1.73 -3.64
C GLY A 169 -20.47 -0.87 -4.05
N MET A 170 -20.28 0.11 -4.95
CA MET A 170 -21.38 0.91 -5.50
C MET A 170 -22.40 0.05 -6.25
N PHE A 171 -21.95 -0.97 -7.00
CA PHE A 171 -22.85 -1.87 -7.74
C PHE A 171 -23.54 -2.90 -6.83
N SER A 172 -22.83 -3.39 -5.81
CA SER A 172 -23.30 -4.52 -4.99
C SER A 172 -24.07 -4.11 -3.73
N SER A 173 -23.80 -2.94 -3.16
CA SER A 173 -24.24 -2.65 -1.78
C SER A 173 -25.52 -1.84 -1.66
N GLY A 174 -26.08 -1.26 -2.73
CA GLY A 174 -27.39 -0.57 -2.71
C GLY A 174 -27.47 0.72 -1.86
N ASP A 175 -26.65 0.85 -0.83
CA ASP A 175 -26.64 1.92 0.18
C ASP A 175 -25.65 3.06 -0.13
N TYR A 176 -25.08 3.10 -1.34
CA TYR A 176 -24.11 4.13 -1.68
C TYR A 176 -24.80 5.44 -2.10
N VAL A 177 -24.69 6.47 -1.26
CA VAL A 177 -25.10 7.83 -1.60
C VAL A 177 -24.11 8.43 -2.58
N PHE A 178 -24.49 8.47 -3.86
CA PHE A 178 -23.65 9.01 -4.92
C PHE A 178 -23.52 10.53 -4.82
N GLN A 179 -22.26 10.99 -4.77
CA GLN A 179 -21.94 12.42 -4.76
C GLN A 179 -20.93 12.75 -5.87
N TRP A 180 -21.26 13.75 -6.71
CA TRP A 180 -20.47 14.14 -7.88
C TRP A 180 -19.02 14.51 -7.55
N THR A 181 -18.79 15.12 -6.39
CA THR A 181 -17.45 15.55 -5.94
C THR A 181 -16.56 14.36 -5.61
N ASN A 182 -17.11 13.31 -5.01
CA ASN A 182 -16.41 12.07 -4.71
C ASN A 182 -16.05 11.33 -6.01
N PHE A 183 -16.99 11.26 -6.96
CA PHE A 183 -16.76 10.66 -8.27
C PHE A 183 -15.61 11.35 -9.03
N ILE A 184 -15.62 12.69 -9.12
CA ILE A 184 -14.56 13.44 -9.80
C ILE A 184 -13.21 13.26 -9.09
N GLY A 185 -13.17 13.38 -7.76
CA GLY A 185 -11.92 13.26 -7.01
C GLY A 185 -11.29 11.86 -7.08
N ILE A 186 -12.11 10.80 -7.06
CA ILE A 186 -11.63 9.42 -7.28
C ILE A 186 -11.00 9.28 -8.67
N ASN A 187 -11.67 9.76 -9.73
CA ASN A 187 -11.17 9.64 -11.10
C ASN A 187 -9.88 10.45 -11.32
N VAL A 188 -9.78 11.67 -10.80
CA VAL A 188 -8.55 12.49 -10.85
C VAL A 188 -7.39 11.78 -10.14
N SER A 189 -7.64 11.22 -8.96
CA SER A 189 -6.61 10.48 -8.24
C SER A 189 -6.11 9.25 -9.01
N VAL A 190 -6.98 8.64 -9.81
CA VAL A 190 -6.64 7.44 -10.58
C VAL A 190 -5.87 7.79 -11.84
N MET A 191 -6.23 8.89 -12.50
CA MET A 191 -5.39 9.46 -13.56
C MET A 191 -3.95 9.71 -13.06
N GLY A 192 -3.79 10.23 -11.84
CA GLY A 192 -2.48 10.38 -11.20
C GLY A 192 -1.74 9.05 -10.99
N SER A 193 -2.44 8.00 -10.56
CA SER A 193 -1.86 6.66 -10.37
C SER A 193 -1.42 6.00 -11.68
N ILE A 194 -2.21 6.18 -12.75
CA ILE A 194 -1.91 5.69 -14.10
C ILE A 194 -0.73 6.46 -14.68
N LEU A 195 -0.71 7.78 -14.53
CA LEU A 195 0.41 8.63 -14.96
C LEU A 195 1.71 8.23 -14.24
N TYR A 196 1.66 8.04 -12.92
CA TYR A 196 2.80 7.55 -12.14
C TYR A 196 3.33 6.22 -12.69
N THR A 197 2.42 5.29 -12.95
CA THR A 197 2.75 3.96 -13.48
C THR A 197 3.41 4.09 -14.85
N TYR A 198 2.81 4.86 -15.76
CA TYR A 198 3.35 5.13 -17.09
C TYR A 198 4.76 5.75 -17.04
N VAL A 199 4.95 6.79 -16.24
CA VAL A 199 6.24 7.47 -16.06
C VAL A 199 7.30 6.51 -15.51
N THR A 200 6.94 5.72 -14.50
CA THR A 200 7.86 4.77 -13.86
C THR A 200 8.26 3.65 -14.81
N PHE A 201 7.31 3.06 -15.56
CA PHE A 201 7.60 2.04 -16.57
C PHE A 201 8.46 2.59 -17.71
N ARG A 202 8.15 3.80 -18.21
CA ARG A 202 8.96 4.44 -19.26
C ARG A 202 10.38 4.71 -18.76
N THR A 203 10.54 5.22 -17.54
CA THR A 203 11.86 5.49 -16.94
C THR A 203 12.67 4.21 -16.75
N LYS A 204 12.05 3.12 -16.24
CA LYS A 204 12.69 1.79 -16.17
C LYS A 204 13.13 1.31 -17.55
N SER A 205 12.26 1.40 -18.57
CA SER A 205 12.59 0.97 -19.94
C SER A 205 13.74 1.78 -20.56
N LEU A 206 13.81 3.09 -20.27
CA LEU A 206 14.88 3.98 -20.75
C LEU A 206 16.20 3.68 -20.06
N SER A 207 16.20 3.48 -18.74
CA SER A 207 17.38 3.08 -17.98
C SER A 207 17.91 1.71 -18.44
N GLN A 208 17.00 0.76 -18.69
CA GLN A 208 17.36 -0.58 -19.16
C GLN A 208 17.90 -0.55 -20.60
N ARG A 209 17.33 0.29 -21.47
CA ARG A 209 17.88 0.56 -22.82
C ARG A 209 19.26 1.25 -22.78
N LEU A 210 19.45 2.24 -21.90
CA LEU A 210 20.74 2.92 -21.73
C LEU A 210 21.83 1.95 -21.24
N VAL A 211 21.50 1.01 -20.35
CA VAL A 211 22.44 -0.03 -19.91
C VAL A 211 22.78 -1.01 -21.05
N THR A 212 21.84 -1.34 -21.94
CA THR A 212 22.13 -2.19 -23.11
C THR A 212 22.85 -1.46 -24.26
N VAL A 213 22.80 -0.13 -24.31
CA VAL A 213 23.37 0.68 -25.40
C VAL A 213 24.66 1.38 -24.99
N ALA A 214 25.07 1.34 -23.71
CA ALA A 214 26.37 1.85 -23.28
C ALA A 214 27.50 1.11 -24.01
N PRO A 215 28.22 1.75 -24.96
CA PRO A 215 29.33 1.12 -25.63
C PRO A 215 30.49 1.02 -24.63
N ALA A 216 31.16 -0.13 -24.61
CA ALA A 216 32.39 -0.35 -23.85
C ALA A 216 33.56 0.47 -24.44
N SER A 217 33.52 1.81 -24.38
CA SER A 217 34.53 2.67 -25.00
C SER A 217 35.35 3.52 -24.01
N LYS A 218 35.46 3.12 -22.75
CA LYS A 218 36.34 3.79 -21.77
C LYS A 218 37.17 2.85 -20.88
N ILE A 219 37.76 1.80 -21.45
CA ILE A 219 38.82 1.02 -20.76
C ILE A 219 40.15 0.99 -21.54
N GLU A 220 40.20 1.45 -22.79
CA GLU A 220 41.44 1.46 -23.57
C GLU A 220 42.01 2.87 -23.66
N LYS A 221 42.81 3.25 -22.64
CA LYS A 221 43.89 4.27 -22.70
C LYS A 221 44.53 4.41 -21.31
N GLN A 222 45.17 3.35 -20.85
CA GLN A 222 46.34 3.49 -19.98
C GLN A 222 47.53 2.89 -20.73
N PRO A 223 48.53 3.69 -21.14
CA PRO A 223 49.74 3.14 -21.71
C PRO A 223 50.50 2.39 -20.61
N LEU A 224 50.77 1.11 -20.86
CA LEU A 224 51.79 0.36 -20.11
C LEU A 224 53.14 1.02 -20.37
N ILE A 225 53.67 1.70 -19.35
CA ILE A 225 55.09 1.96 -19.16
C ILE A 225 55.44 1.43 -17.78
#